data_AF-A0A508B013-F1
#
_entry.id   AF-A0A508B013-F1
#
_cell.length_a   1.000
_cell.length_b   1.000
_cell.length_c   1.000
_cell.angle_alpha   90.00
_cell.angle_beta   90.00
_cell.angle_gamma   90.00
#
_symmetry.space_group_name_H-M   'P 1'
#
loop_
_entity.id
_entity.type
_entity.pdbx_description
1 polymer ?
#
loop_
_entity_poly.entity_id
_entity_poly.type
_entity_poly.pdbx_seq_one_letter_code
_entity_poly.pdbx_strand_id
1 'polypeptide(L)' 'RLDAAGRRRNLRAAFAVDTARSCPRHVVLVDDVMTTGATLHAAARALRRAGVARVDAWVCARVP' A
#
# COMPACT_ATOMS: atom_id res chain seq x y z
N ARG A 1 15.57 1.42 16.75
CA ARG A 1 15.29 0.41 15.69
C ARG A 1 13.93 -0.21 15.99
N LEU A 2 12.95 -0.14 15.08
CA LEU A 2 11.66 -0.82 15.25
C LEU A 2 11.82 -2.28 14.84
N ASP A 3 11.40 -3.19 15.71
CA ASP A 3 11.28 -4.63 15.42
C ASP A 3 10.18 -4.87 14.36
N ALA A 4 10.09 -6.10 13.84
CA ALA A 4 9.09 -6.46 12.82
C ALA A 4 7.65 -6.19 13.30
N ALA A 5 7.38 -6.34 14.60
CA ALA A 5 6.11 -6.00 15.23
C ALA A 5 5.84 -4.48 15.23
N GLY A 6 6.87 -3.67 15.51
CA GLY A 6 6.84 -2.22 15.49
C GLY A 6 6.60 -1.66 14.08
N ARG A 7 7.26 -2.20 13.06
CA ARG A 7 6.97 -1.85 11.65
C ARG A 7 5.52 -2.17 11.27
N ARG A 8 5.02 -3.33 11.68
CA ARG A 8 3.64 -3.77 11.39
C ARG A 8 2.58 -2.91 12.10
N ARG A 9 2.87 -2.40 13.31
CA ARG A 9 2.01 -1.41 13.99
C ARG A 9 2.03 -0.06 13.28
N ASN A 10 3.22 0.43 12.89
CA ASN A 10 3.34 1.71 12.20
C ASN A 10 2.57 1.74 10.86
N LEU A 11 2.54 0.62 10.15
CA LEU A 11 1.86 0.52 8.85
C LEU A 11 0.32 0.56 8.93
N ARG A 12 -0.31 0.30 10.08
CA ARG A 12 -1.79 0.20 10.17
C ARG A 12 -2.51 1.50 9.84
N ALA A 13 -1.87 2.65 10.05
CA ALA A 13 -2.42 3.98 9.79
C ALA A 13 -1.48 4.86 8.95
N ALA A 14 -0.47 4.27 8.31
CA ALA A 14 0.52 5.02 7.53
C ALA A 14 -0.04 5.61 6.23
N PHE A 15 -1.16 5.09 5.73
CA PHE A 15 -1.73 5.48 4.44
C PHE A 15 -3.19 5.94 4.61
N ALA A 16 -3.49 7.10 4.06
CA ALA A 16 -4.82 7.67 3.93
C ALA A 16 -5.00 8.18 2.50
N VAL A 17 -6.25 8.19 2.02
CA VAL A 17 -6.63 8.76 0.73
C VAL A 17 -7.65 9.85 1.01
N ASP A 18 -7.44 11.02 0.43
CA ASP A 18 -8.43 12.09 0.48
C ASP A 18 -9.64 11.71 -0.39
N THR A 19 -10.76 11.42 0.25
CA THR A 19 -12.00 11.02 -0.41
C THR A 19 -12.88 12.20 -0.82
N ALA A 20 -12.45 13.44 -0.58
CA ALA A 20 -13.17 14.63 -1.10
C ALA A 20 -13.15 14.68 -2.64
N ARG A 21 -12.24 13.94 -3.28
CA ARG A 21 -12.14 13.75 -4.73
C ARG A 21 -12.50 12.33 -5.11
N SER A 22 -13.09 12.16 -6.29
CA SER A 22 -13.33 10.83 -6.84
C SER A 22 -12.01 10.14 -7.14
N CYS A 23 -11.88 8.89 -6.69
CA CYS A 23 -10.71 8.07 -7.01
C CYS A 23 -10.86 7.42 -8.40
N PRO A 24 -9.75 7.22 -9.14
CA PRO A 24 -9.76 6.43 -10.36
C PRO A 24 -10.26 5.00 -10.10
N ARG A 25 -10.87 4.39 -11.12
CA ARG A 25 -11.33 2.99 -11.05
C ARG A 25 -10.17 1.99 -10.95
N HIS A 26 -9.02 2.31 -11.52
CA HIS A 26 -7.82 1.46 -11.56
C HIS A 26 -6.58 2.30 -11.32
N VAL A 27 -5.74 1.86 -10.39
CA VAL A 27 -4.45 2.48 -10.07
C VAL A 27 -3.35 1.42 -9.99
N VAL A 28 -2.10 1.87 -10.19
CA VAL A 28 -0.90 1.05 -10.00
C VAL A 28 -0.08 1.69 -8.88
N LEU A 29 0.29 0.88 -7.88
CA LEU A 29 1.32 1.20 -6.91
C LEU A 29 2.68 0.80 -7.47
N VAL A 30 3.63 1.71 -7.47
CA VAL A 30 5.01 1.46 -7.94
C VAL A 30 5.95 1.56 -6.75
N ASP A 31 6.80 0.56 -6.58
CA ASP A 31 7.84 0.52 -5.54
C ASP A 31 9.13 -0.11 -6.12
N ASP A 32 10.28 0.14 -5.50
CA ASP A 32 11.55 -0.39 -5.99
C ASP A 32 11.74 -1.87 -5.60
N VAL A 33 11.67 -2.17 -4.30
CA VAL A 33 11.94 -3.49 -3.73
C VAL A 33 10.86 -3.89 -2.74
N MET A 34 10.19 -4.99 -3.04
CA MET A 34 9.26 -5.62 -2.11
C MET A 34 9.96 -6.65 -1.24
N THR A 35 9.89 -6.47 0.09
CA THR A 35 10.22 -7.53 1.06
C THR A 35 8.99 -8.38 1.36
N THR A 36 8.33 -8.17 2.50
CA THR A 36 7.12 -8.90 2.91
C THR A 36 5.84 -8.44 2.19
N GLY A 37 5.92 -7.36 1.43
CA GLY A 37 4.75 -6.71 0.82
C GLY A 37 3.86 -5.95 1.80
N ALA A 38 4.23 -5.85 3.09
CA ALA A 38 3.38 -5.21 4.10
C ALA A 38 3.05 -3.73 3.78
N THR A 39 4.00 -2.99 3.23
CA THR A 39 3.82 -1.59 2.81
C THR A 39 2.81 -1.47 1.66
N LEU A 40 3.06 -2.18 0.55
CA LEU A 40 2.18 -2.21 -0.62
C LEU A 40 0.77 -2.69 -0.26
N HIS A 41 0.65 -3.70 0.60
CA HIS A 41 -0.63 -4.20 1.07
C HIS A 41 -1.40 -3.16 1.89
N ALA A 42 -0.73 -2.43 2.78
CA ALA A 42 -1.34 -1.37 3.57
C ALA A 42 -1.84 -0.22 2.67
N ALA A 43 -1.04 0.21 1.70
CA ALA A 43 -1.40 1.24 0.71
C ALA A 43 -2.59 0.78 -0.16
N ALA A 44 -2.55 -0.45 -0.69
CA ALA A 44 -3.64 -1.01 -1.48
C ALA A 44 -4.95 -1.10 -0.67
N ARG A 45 -4.88 -1.42 0.63
CA ARG A 45 -6.05 -1.40 1.52
C ARG A 45 -6.61 0.00 1.75
N ALA A 46 -5.79 1.05 1.73
CA ALA A 46 -6.28 2.43 1.82
C ALA A 46 -7.02 2.84 0.54
N LEU A 47 -6.43 2.54 -0.63
CA LEU A 47 -7.03 2.82 -1.94
C LEU A 47 -8.36 2.07 -2.16
N ARG A 48 -8.42 0.78 -1.79
CA ARG A 48 -9.67 0.00 -1.88
C ARG A 48 -10.75 0.56 -0.97
N ARG A 49 -10.40 1.01 0.25
CA ARG A 49 -11.34 1.68 1.16
C ARG A 49 -11.85 3.01 0.61
N ALA A 50 -11.05 3.69 -0.21
CA ALA A 50 -11.43 4.91 -0.91
C ALA A 50 -12.24 4.67 -2.19
N GLY A 51 -12.59 3.41 -2.52
CA GLY A 51 -13.45 3.07 -3.65
C GLY A 51 -12.71 2.74 -4.95
N VAL A 52 -11.38 2.59 -4.94
CA VAL A 52 -10.64 2.11 -6.11
C VAL A 52 -10.99 0.65 -6.38
N ALA A 53 -11.51 0.35 -7.57
CA ALA A 53 -11.98 -0.99 -7.93
C ALA A 53 -10.82 -1.97 -8.19
N ARG A 54 -9.74 -1.50 -8.81
CA ARG A 54 -8.56 -2.31 -9.11
C ARG A 54 -7.28 -1.61 -8.65
N VAL A 55 -6.46 -2.35 -7.91
CA VAL A 55 -5.13 -1.90 -7.47
C VAL A 55 -4.13 -2.98 -7.86
N ASP A 56 -3.22 -2.65 -8.76
CA ASP A 56 -2.08 -3.49 -9.12
C ASP A 56 -0.82 -2.95 -8.42
N ALA A 57 0.18 -3.79 -8.22
CA ALA A 57 1.48 -3.41 -7.66
C ALA A 57 2.60 -3.84 -8.60
N TRP A 58 3.45 -2.90 -8.98
CA TRP A 58 4.63 -3.12 -9.83
C TRP A 58 5.88 -2.84 -9.03
N VAL A 59 6.77 -3.82 -9.00
CA VAL A 59 8.04 -3.73 -8.26
C VAL A 59 9.20 -4.20 -9.11
N CYS A 60 10.34 -3.51 -9.01
CA CYS A 60 11.53 -3.86 -9.75
C CYS A 60 12.17 -5.15 -9.21
N ALA A 61 12.10 -5.36 -7.89
CA ALA A 61 12.62 -6.57 -7.25
C ALA A 61 11.71 -7.06 -6.13
N ARG A 62 11.73 -8.39 -5.90
CA ARG A 62 11.11 -9.03 -4.75
C ARG A 62 12.16 -9.84 -4.00
N VAL A 63 12.27 -9.62 -2.70
CA VAL A 63 13.10 -10.46 -1.83
C VAL A 63 12.42 -11.82 -1.67
N PRO A 64 13.14 -12.95 -1.86
CA PRO A 64 12.61 -14.31 -1.70
C PRO A 64 11.93 -14.55 -0.34
#